data_AF-A0A1I1G093-F1
#
_entry.id   AF-A0A1I1G093-F1
#
_cell.length_a   1.000
_cell.length_b   1.000
_cell.length_c   1.000
_cell.angle_alpha   90.00
_cell.angle_beta   90.00
_cell.angle_gamma   90.00
#
_symmetry.space_group_name_H-M   'P 1'
#
loop_
_entity.id
_entity.type
_entity.pdbx_description
1 polymer ?
#
loop_
_entity_poly.entity_id
_entity_poly.type
_entity_poly.pdbx_seq_one_letter_code
_entity_poly.pdbx_strand_id
1 'polypeptide(L)'
;MAFFLGLVSIAAFLYGAGWLTHSPYLLTIQHDALLATTIMFVMIGFVHLRKPEQLTYMIANFLPNARMIILLSGIAEIILGLGLLSSETRFWAAWGLIVMLIGLFPANINVAVNNLPPPGGLPAKPWYVWSRLLFQPVYIFWIWYAALT
;
A
#
# COMPACT_ATOMS: atom_id res chain seq x y z
N MET A 1 -6.62 -6.80 -3.73
CA MET A 1 -7.85 -6.36 -4.42
C MET A 1 -8.30 -4.97 -4.03
N ALA A 2 -8.88 -4.71 -2.85
CA ALA A 2 -9.38 -3.37 -2.51
C ALA A 2 -8.31 -2.27 -2.66
N PHE A 3 -7.08 -2.53 -2.18
CA PHE A 3 -5.95 -1.60 -2.37
C PHE A 3 -5.61 -1.37 -3.85
N PHE A 4 -5.55 -2.45 -4.64
CA PHE A 4 -5.35 -2.36 -6.10
C PHE A 4 -6.40 -1.51 -6.79
N LEU A 5 -7.68 -1.74 -6.46
CA LEU A 5 -8.79 -0.98 -7.00
C LEU A 5 -8.68 0.49 -6.61
N GLY A 6 -8.24 0.79 -5.39
CA GLY A 6 -7.92 2.16 -4.97
C GLY A 6 -6.83 2.81 -5.82
N LEU A 7 -5.71 2.12 -6.04
CA LEU A 7 -4.62 2.61 -6.90
C LEU A 7 -5.11 2.92 -8.31
N VAL A 8 -5.79 1.96 -8.95
CA VAL A 8 -6.30 2.12 -10.33
C VAL A 8 -7.36 3.22 -10.40
N SER A 9 -8.27 3.29 -9.43
CA SER A 9 -9.35 4.29 -9.44
C SER A 9 -8.80 5.71 -9.28
N ILE A 10 -7.83 5.91 -8.38
CA ILE A 10 -7.19 7.21 -8.19
C ILE A 10 -6.39 7.60 -9.43
N ALA A 11 -5.57 6.69 -9.97
CA ALA A 11 -4.78 6.97 -11.17
C ALA A 11 -5.68 7.30 -12.37
N ALA A 12 -6.75 6.52 -12.60
CA ALA A 12 -7.70 6.78 -13.69
C ALA A 12 -8.46 8.10 -13.51
N PHE A 13 -8.81 8.45 -12.27
CA PHE A 13 -9.43 9.73 -11.95
C PHE A 13 -8.48 10.90 -12.25
N LEU A 14 -7.23 10.81 -11.83
CA LEU A 14 -6.19 11.82 -12.10
C LEU A 14 -5.98 11.99 -13.60
N TYR A 15 -5.87 10.88 -14.34
CA TYR A 15 -5.74 10.89 -15.80
C TYR A 15 -6.93 11.58 -16.48
N GLY A 16 -8.16 11.25 -16.05
CA GLY A 16 -9.38 11.90 -16.54
C GLY A 16 -9.45 13.39 -16.20
N ALA A 17 -8.97 13.79 -15.01
CA ALA A 17 -8.84 15.19 -14.64
C ALA A 17 -7.78 15.92 -15.49
N GLY A 18 -6.71 15.23 -15.91
CA GLY A 18 -5.73 15.72 -16.86
C GLY A 18 -6.34 16.14 -18.19
N TRP A 19 -7.29 15.36 -18.71
CA TRP A 19 -8.05 15.70 -19.90
C TRP A 19 -8.90 16.98 -19.74
N LEU A 20 -9.55 17.15 -18.59
CA LEU A 20 -10.38 18.34 -18.33
C LEU A 20 -9.53 19.59 -18.12
N THR A 21 -8.41 19.46 -17.42
CA THR A 21 -7.53 20.57 -17.04
C THR A 21 -6.46 20.88 -18.08
N HIS A 22 -6.33 20.06 -19.13
CA HIS A 22 -5.26 20.13 -20.12
C HIS A 22 -3.85 20.11 -19.49
N SER A 23 -3.71 19.43 -18.35
CA SER A 23 -2.44 19.33 -17.63
C SER A 23 -1.56 18.24 -18.26
N PRO A 24 -0.42 18.58 -18.87
CA PRO A 24 0.47 17.55 -19.45
C PRO A 24 1.04 16.62 -18.38
N TYR A 25 1.13 17.08 -17.13
CA TYR A 25 1.60 16.27 -16.01
C TYR A 25 0.65 15.09 -15.72
N LEU A 26 -0.66 15.37 -15.65
CA LEU A 26 -1.72 14.39 -15.37
C LEU A 26 -2.16 13.59 -16.61
N LEU A 27 -1.51 13.78 -17.76
CA LEU A 27 -1.72 12.95 -18.95
C LEU A 27 -0.62 11.90 -19.11
N THR A 28 0.21 11.75 -18.07
CA THR A 28 1.29 10.76 -18.01
C THR A 28 0.94 9.69 -16.98
N ILE A 29 0.69 8.47 -17.45
CA ILE A 29 0.25 7.34 -16.61
C ILE A 29 1.20 7.11 -15.42
N GLN A 30 2.50 7.27 -15.62
CA GLN A 30 3.52 7.11 -14.58
C GLN A 30 3.33 8.11 -13.43
N HIS A 31 3.06 9.39 -13.75
CA HIS A 31 2.82 10.41 -12.73
C HIS A 31 1.54 10.15 -11.95
N ASP A 32 0.46 9.75 -12.65
CA ASP A 32 -0.81 9.44 -11.99
C ASP A 32 -0.69 8.19 -11.12
N ALA A 33 0.05 7.18 -11.56
CA ALA A 33 0.35 5.98 -10.77
C ALA A 33 1.21 6.30 -9.54
N LEU A 34 2.16 7.23 -9.65
CA LEU A 34 2.98 7.70 -8.53
C LEU A 34 2.12 8.44 -7.50
N LEU A 35 1.28 9.37 -7.94
CA LEU A 35 0.36 10.09 -7.07
C LEU A 35 -0.64 9.15 -6.39
N ALA A 36 -1.20 8.19 -7.14
CA ALA A 36 -2.07 7.17 -6.57
C ALA A 36 -1.36 6.35 -5.48
N THR A 37 -0.10 5.97 -5.72
CA THR A 37 0.73 5.26 -4.74
C THR A 37 0.92 6.10 -3.48
N THR A 38 1.32 7.37 -3.62
CA THR A 38 1.48 8.30 -2.50
C THR A 38 0.19 8.41 -1.68
N ILE A 39 -0.93 8.69 -2.33
CA ILE A 39 -2.23 8.87 -1.65
C ILE A 39 -2.63 7.59 -0.91
N MET A 40 -2.52 6.43 -1.55
CA MET A 40 -2.91 5.16 -0.96
C MET A 40 -2.05 4.77 0.24
N PHE A 41 -0.72 4.90 0.16
CA PHE A 41 0.16 4.57 1.29
C PHE A 41 0.01 5.54 2.45
N VAL A 42 -0.16 6.85 2.19
CA VAL A 42 -0.42 7.83 3.25
C VAL A 42 -1.75 7.53 3.94
N MET A 43 -2.82 7.24 3.20
CA MET A 43 -4.12 6.85 3.77
C MET A 43 -4.03 5.58 4.63
N ILE A 44 -3.35 4.54 4.13
CA ILE A 44 -3.15 3.30 4.91
C ILE A 44 -2.35 3.55 6.17
N GLY A 45 -1.25 4.31 6.07
CA GLY A 45 -0.44 4.65 7.24
C GLY A 45 -1.26 5.36 8.31
N PHE A 46 -2.15 6.29 7.93
CA PHE A 46 -3.10 6.89 8.87
C PHE A 46 -4.06 5.87 9.51
N VAL A 47 -4.54 4.87 8.75
CA VAL A 47 -5.37 3.80 9.30
C VAL A 47 -4.58 2.97 10.31
N HIS A 48 -3.31 2.66 10.04
CA HIS A 48 -2.42 1.94 10.95
C HIS A 48 -2.21 2.68 12.27
N LEU A 49 -2.10 4.02 12.22
CA LEU A 49 -1.99 4.86 13.42
C LEU A 49 -3.30 4.98 14.19
N ARG A 50 -4.44 5.08 13.48
CA ARG A 50 -5.74 5.31 14.12
C ARG A 50 -6.36 4.04 14.71
N LYS A 51 -6.15 2.89 14.07
CA LYS A 51 -6.77 1.61 14.45
C LYS A 51 -5.75 0.46 14.39
N PRO A 52 -4.62 0.53 15.09
CA PRO A 52 -3.59 -0.51 15.05
C PRO A 52 -4.13 -1.89 15.49
N GLU A 53 -5.15 -1.91 16.36
CA GLU A 53 -5.78 -3.14 16.87
C GLU A 53 -6.39 -3.99 15.75
N GLN A 54 -6.78 -3.39 14.62
CA GLN A 54 -7.31 -4.11 13.45
C GLN A 54 -6.25 -4.90 12.69
N LEU A 55 -4.97 -4.79 13.08
CA LEU A 55 -3.83 -5.43 12.41
C LEU A 55 -2.97 -6.23 13.39
N THR A 56 -3.01 -5.89 14.70
CA THR A 56 -2.16 -6.52 15.73
C THR A 56 -2.24 -8.03 15.74
N TYR A 57 -3.45 -8.60 15.59
CA TYR A 57 -3.64 -10.05 15.60
C TYR A 57 -2.94 -10.76 14.43
N MET A 58 -2.64 -10.05 13.33
CA MET A 58 -1.96 -10.64 12.18
C MET A 58 -0.50 -11.01 12.48
N ILE A 59 0.12 -10.38 13.49
CA ILE A 59 1.54 -10.58 13.79
C ILE A 59 1.81 -10.91 15.27
N ALA A 60 0.83 -10.77 16.15
CA ALA A 60 0.97 -10.97 17.60
C ALA A 60 1.53 -12.36 18.00
N ASN A 61 1.28 -13.38 17.19
CA ASN A 61 1.73 -14.74 17.49
C ASN A 61 3.22 -14.98 17.23
N PHE A 62 3.90 -14.10 16.48
CA PHE A 62 5.29 -14.32 16.04
C PHE A 62 6.22 -13.13 16.30
N LEU A 63 5.69 -11.95 16.60
CA LEU A 63 6.49 -10.76 16.90
C LEU A 63 6.10 -10.15 18.26
N PRO A 64 7.08 -9.89 19.15
CA PRO A 64 6.83 -9.15 20.37
C PRO A 64 6.44 -7.71 20.03
N ASN A 65 5.66 -7.06 20.91
CA ASN A 65 5.26 -5.66 20.76
C ASN A 65 4.56 -5.34 19.41
N ALA A 66 3.75 -6.27 18.90
CA ALA A 66 3.01 -6.16 17.64
C ALA A 66 2.34 -4.79 17.40
N ARG A 67 1.72 -4.20 18.43
CA ARG A 67 1.10 -2.87 18.35
C ARG A 67 2.11 -1.77 17.98
N MET A 68 3.28 -1.77 18.62
CA MET A 68 4.34 -0.79 18.34
C MET A 68 4.88 -0.96 16.92
N ILE A 69 5.06 -2.20 16.46
CA ILE A 69 5.51 -2.49 15.10
C ILE A 69 4.52 -1.94 14.06
N ILE A 70 3.22 -2.11 14.30
CA ILE A 70 2.18 -1.57 13.40
C ILE A 70 2.20 -0.05 13.38
N LEU A 71 2.31 0.60 14.55
CA LEU A 71 2.42 2.06 14.61
C LEU A 71 3.64 2.57 13.85
N LEU A 72 4.81 1.94 14.04
CA LEU A 72 6.03 2.30 13.32
C LEU A 72 5.89 2.06 11.81
N SER A 73 5.24 0.97 11.40
CA SER A 73 4.96 0.71 9.99
C SER A 73 4.04 1.79 9.39
N GLY A 74 3.02 2.24 10.13
CA GLY A 74 2.15 3.33 9.68
C GLY A 74 2.86 4.66 9.52
N ILE A 75 3.78 5.00 10.43
CA ILE A 75 4.65 6.18 10.29
C ILE A 75 5.54 6.04 9.05
N ALA A 76 6.15 4.88 8.86
CA ALA A 76 7.02 4.62 7.73
C ALA A 76 6.27 4.72 6.38
N GLU A 77 5.06 4.18 6.28
CA GLU A 77 4.23 4.28 5.08
C GLU A 77 3.89 5.73 4.72
N ILE A 78 3.60 6.58 5.72
CA ILE A 78 3.34 8.00 5.48
C ILE A 78 4.61 8.69 4.99
N ILE A 79 5.74 8.50 5.68
CA ILE A 79 7.01 9.14 5.34
C ILE A 79 7.47 8.73 3.94
N LEU A 80 7.47 7.43 3.65
CA LEU A 80 7.88 6.90 2.36
C LEU A 80 6.88 7.29 1.25
N GLY A 81 5.58 7.24 1.52
CA GLY A 81 4.55 7.67 0.58
C GLY A 81 4.71 9.14 0.17
N LEU A 82 4.95 10.04 1.13
CA LEU A 82 5.27 11.45 0.85
C LEU A 82 6.65 11.61 0.17
N GLY A 83 7.62 10.78 0.53
CA GLY A 83 8.95 10.75 -0.05
C GLY A 83 8.98 10.43 -1.55
N LEU A 84 7.92 9.84 -2.11
CA LEU A 84 7.79 9.62 -3.57
C LEU A 84 7.63 10.93 -4.36
N LEU A 85 7.12 11.99 -3.73
CA LEU A 85 6.82 13.26 -4.40
C LEU A 85 8.09 14.05 -4.77
N SER A 86 9.17 13.90 -4.00
CA SER A 86 10.45 14.56 -4.26
C SER A 86 11.37 13.68 -5.11
N SER A 87 11.97 14.23 -6.16
CA SER A 87 12.93 13.54 -7.04
C SER A 87 14.12 12.97 -6.26
N GLU A 88 14.61 13.71 -5.26
CA GLU A 88 15.80 13.35 -4.47
C GLU A 88 15.57 12.13 -3.57
N THR A 89 14.33 11.95 -3.09
CA THR A 89 13.98 10.88 -2.14
C THR A 89 13.22 9.73 -2.79
N ARG A 90 12.68 9.91 -4.01
CA ARG A 90 11.79 8.95 -4.68
C ARG A 90 12.40 7.55 -4.78
N PHE A 91 13.67 7.45 -5.17
CA PHE A 91 14.35 6.17 -5.30
C PHE A 91 14.36 5.38 -3.98
N TRP A 92 14.77 6.03 -2.89
CA TRP A 92 14.82 5.43 -1.56
C TRP A 92 13.43 5.15 -1.00
N ALA A 93 12.48 6.06 -1.24
CA ALA A 93 11.09 5.91 -0.84
C ALA A 93 10.43 4.68 -1.50
N ALA A 94 10.60 4.52 -2.81
CA ALA A 94 10.06 3.40 -3.58
C ALA A 94 10.62 2.07 -3.08
N TRP A 95 11.95 1.96 -2.93
CA TRP A 95 12.57 0.76 -2.39
C TRP A 95 12.16 0.48 -0.94
N GLY A 96 12.01 1.52 -0.12
CA GLY A 96 11.49 1.39 1.24
C GLY A 96 10.10 0.76 1.27
N LEU A 97 9.17 1.24 0.44
CA LEU A 97 7.82 0.67 0.33
C LEU A 97 7.84 -0.77 -0.18
N ILE A 98 8.69 -1.08 -1.18
CA ILE A 98 8.85 -2.44 -1.70
C ILE A 98 9.36 -3.39 -0.61
N VAL A 99 10.41 -3.00 0.13
CA VAL A 99 10.96 -3.79 1.24
C VAL A 99 9.92 -3.99 2.34
N MET A 100 9.15 -2.96 2.67
CA MET A 100 8.04 -3.09 3.61
C MET A 100 6.98 -4.08 3.13
N LEU A 101 6.58 -4.02 1.87
CA LEU A 101 5.65 -5.00 1.31
C LEU A 101 6.21 -6.41 1.40
N ILE A 102 7.50 -6.63 1.14
CA ILE A 102 8.13 -7.94 1.31
C ILE A 102 8.12 -8.37 2.79
N GLY A 103 8.48 -7.48 3.69
CA GLY A 103 8.49 -7.73 5.14
C GLY A 103 7.11 -8.01 5.74
N LEU A 104 6.04 -7.48 5.13
CA LEU A 104 4.65 -7.72 5.52
C LEU A 104 4.06 -9.01 4.89
N PHE A 105 4.76 -9.65 3.95
CA PHE A 105 4.31 -10.88 3.30
C PHE A 105 4.02 -12.02 4.30
N PRO A 106 4.86 -12.30 5.33
CA PRO A 106 4.57 -13.31 6.34
C PRO A 106 3.27 -13.03 7.11
N ALA A 107 2.93 -11.77 7.37
CA ALA A 107 1.69 -11.40 8.05
C ALA A 107 0.45 -11.76 7.20
N ASN A 108 0.51 -11.54 5.88
CA ASN A 108 -0.56 -11.95 4.97
C ASN A 108 -0.66 -13.48 4.83
N ILE A 109 0.47 -14.21 4.87
CA ILE A 109 0.46 -15.69 4.89
C ILE A 109 -0.23 -16.18 6.17
N ASN A 110 0.11 -15.62 7.32
CA ASN A 110 -0.52 -15.98 8.59
C ASN A 110 -2.05 -15.88 8.53
N VAL A 111 -2.57 -14.77 7.98
CA VAL A 111 -4.02 -14.57 7.82
C VAL A 111 -4.63 -15.63 6.90
N ALA A 112 -3.96 -15.97 5.80
CA ALA A 112 -4.43 -16.99 4.85
C ALA A 112 -4.44 -18.40 5.43
N VAL A 113 -3.35 -18.81 6.08
CA VAL A 113 -3.18 -20.18 6.61
C VAL A 113 -4.07 -20.41 7.83
N ASN A 114 -4.16 -19.43 8.73
CA ASN A 114 -4.93 -19.56 9.96
C ASN A 114 -6.40 -19.11 9.82
N ASN A 115 -6.88 -18.89 8.59
CA ASN A 115 -8.25 -18.45 8.30
C ASN A 115 -8.71 -17.25 9.15
N LEU A 116 -7.78 -16.32 9.41
CA LEU A 116 -8.09 -15.12 10.18
C LEU A 116 -8.91 -14.16 9.31
N PRO A 117 -9.78 -13.32 9.91
CA PRO A 117 -10.46 -12.30 9.14
C PRO A 117 -9.43 -11.36 8.49
N PRO A 118 -9.67 -10.85 7.27
CA PRO A 118 -8.83 -9.81 6.71
C PRO A 118 -9.06 -8.47 7.44
N PRO A 119 -8.02 -7.63 7.58
CA PRO A 119 -8.15 -6.34 8.25
C PRO A 119 -9.11 -5.40 7.50
N GLY A 120 -9.76 -4.50 8.24
CA GLY A 120 -10.62 -3.45 7.66
C GLY A 120 -12.05 -3.88 7.31
N GLY A 121 -12.55 -5.00 7.84
CA GLY A 121 -13.94 -5.44 7.62
C GLY A 121 -14.19 -6.02 6.22
N LEU A 122 -13.13 -6.45 5.55
CA LEU A 122 -13.20 -7.02 4.20
C LEU A 122 -13.76 -8.46 4.23
N PRO A 123 -14.19 -9.01 3.08
CA PRO A 123 -14.79 -10.35 3.04
C PRO A 123 -13.85 -11.43 3.62
N ALA A 124 -14.27 -12.09 4.70
CA ALA A 124 -13.55 -13.21 5.32
C ALA A 124 -13.70 -14.53 4.52
N LYS A 125 -13.73 -14.44 3.18
CA LYS A 125 -13.80 -15.60 2.29
C LYS A 125 -12.39 -16.02 1.90
N PRO A 126 -12.07 -17.34 1.88
CA PRO A 126 -10.73 -17.81 1.53
C PRO A 126 -10.20 -17.21 0.23
N TRP A 127 -11.00 -17.21 -0.84
CA TRP A 127 -10.58 -16.63 -2.14
C TRP A 127 -10.11 -15.17 -2.02
N TYR A 128 -10.74 -14.38 -1.14
CA TYR A 128 -10.38 -12.98 -0.94
C TYR A 128 -9.05 -12.86 -0.19
N VAL A 129 -8.88 -13.64 0.87
CA VAL A 129 -7.64 -13.65 1.66
C VAL A 129 -6.45 -14.12 0.83
N TRP A 130 -6.59 -15.22 0.09
CA TRP A 130 -5.57 -15.74 -0.81
C TRP A 130 -5.24 -14.77 -1.95
N SER A 131 -6.23 -14.03 -2.46
CA SER A 131 -5.96 -12.98 -3.46
C SER A 131 -5.02 -11.89 -2.95
N ARG A 132 -4.94 -11.62 -1.64
CA ARG A 132 -4.01 -10.61 -1.10
C ARG A 132 -2.55 -10.99 -1.38
N LEU A 133 -2.23 -12.28 -1.29
CA LEU A 133 -0.89 -12.81 -1.56
C LEU A 133 -0.54 -12.66 -3.04
N LEU A 134 -1.48 -12.99 -3.94
CA LEU A 134 -1.30 -12.84 -5.38
C LEU A 134 -1.08 -11.38 -5.80
N PHE A 135 -1.73 -10.44 -5.11
CA PHE A 135 -1.64 -9.02 -5.43
C PHE A 135 -0.42 -8.33 -4.83
N GLN A 136 0.29 -8.96 -3.90
CA GLN A 136 1.47 -8.36 -3.28
C GLN A 136 2.62 -8.13 -4.28
N PRO A 137 2.96 -9.09 -5.17
CA PRO A 137 3.84 -8.85 -6.31
C PRO A 137 3.34 -7.76 -7.26
N VAL A 138 2.02 -7.69 -7.48
CA VAL A 138 1.40 -6.66 -8.34
C VAL A 138 1.62 -5.26 -7.76
N TYR A 139 1.53 -5.09 -6.44
CA TYR A 139 1.82 -3.82 -5.76
C TYR A 139 3.30 -3.44 -5.87
N ILE A 140 4.20 -4.42 -5.72
CA ILE A 140 5.64 -4.19 -5.87
C ILE A 140 5.94 -3.72 -7.30
N PHE A 141 5.40 -4.41 -8.30
CA PHE A 141 5.55 -4.03 -9.71
C PHE A 141 4.97 -2.64 -9.98
N TRP A 142 3.81 -2.32 -9.41
CA TRP A 142 3.19 -0.99 -9.54
C TRP A 142 4.11 0.12 -9.03
N ILE A 143 4.69 -0.04 -7.83
CA ILE A 143 5.60 0.95 -7.24
C ILE A 143 6.85 1.10 -8.11
N TRP A 144 7.42 -0.03 -8.56
CA TRP A 144 8.58 -0.02 -9.43
C TRP A 144 8.32 0.74 -10.74
N TYR A 145 7.21 0.47 -11.41
CA TYR A 145 6.80 1.17 -12.62
C TYR A 145 6.49 2.65 -12.38
N ALA A 146 5.85 2.99 -11.25
CA ALA A 146 5.47 4.36 -10.96
C ALA A 146 6.66 5.27 -10.60
N ALA A 147 7.70 4.71 -9.97
CA ALA A 147 8.72 5.51 -9.30
C ALA A 147 10.18 5.21 -9.71
N LEU A 148 10.44 4.09 -10.40
CA LEU A 148 11.80 3.61 -10.72
C LEU A 148 12.06 3.39 -12.23
N THR A 149 11.09 3.71 -13.09
CA THR A 149 11.23 3.72 -14.56
C THR A 149 11.02 5.12 -15.10
#